data_AF-A0A3D3SWK1-F1
#
_entry.id   AF-A0A3D3SWK1-F1
#
_cell.length_a   1.000
_cell.length_b   1.000
_cell.length_c   1.000
_cell.angle_alpha   90.00
_cell.angle_beta   90.00
_cell.angle_gamma   90.00
#
_symmetry.space_group_name_H-M   'P 1'
#
loop_
_entity.id
_entity.type
_entity.pdbx_description
1 polymer ?
#
loop_
_entity_poly.entity_id
_entity_poly.type
_entity_poly.pdbx_seq_one_letter_code
_entity_poly.pdbx_strand_id
1 'polypeptide(L)'
;AMGASRTVTLPKSTRSTSAIKEAAKTAKRKVYWTDLGKQVVTQVYNGELLVFGNTLTGPAIVETSHTTIVVHPQQKLIVDAYGNFELKLGR
;
A
#
# COMPACT_ATOMS: atom_id res chain seq x y z
N ALA A 1 -42.50 -1.13 -0.82
CA ALA A 1 -41.88 -1.05 -2.15
C ALA A 1 -40.41 -0.71 -1.98
N MET A 2 -39.47 -1.49 -2.56
CA MET A 2 -38.06 -1.08 -2.60
C MET A 2 -37.90 -0.05 -3.72
N GLY A 3 -37.53 1.18 -3.36
CA GLY A 3 -37.26 2.25 -4.33
C GLY A 3 -36.03 1.90 -5.16
N ALA A 4 -36.08 2.15 -6.48
CA ALA A 4 -34.95 1.90 -7.36
C ALA A 4 -33.77 2.82 -6.97
N SER A 5 -32.67 2.21 -6.51
CA SER A 5 -31.41 2.92 -6.25
C SER A 5 -30.57 3.01 -7.53
N ARG A 6 -29.91 4.14 -7.74
CA ARG A 6 -28.98 4.31 -8.88
C ARG A 6 -27.69 3.54 -8.61
N THR A 7 -27.34 2.64 -9.52
CA THR A 7 -26.06 1.91 -9.47
C THR A 7 -24.94 2.86 -9.89
N VAL A 8 -23.86 2.92 -9.10
CA VAL A 8 -22.64 3.65 -9.43
C VAL A 8 -21.63 2.69 -10.03
N THR A 9 -21.01 3.09 -11.15
CA THR A 9 -19.88 2.36 -11.73
C THR A 9 -18.59 2.75 -11.03
N LEU A 10 -17.87 1.78 -10.48
CA LEU A 10 -16.58 2.03 -9.85
C LEU A 10 -15.50 2.28 -10.90
N PRO A 11 -14.69 3.35 -10.76
CA PRO A 11 -13.55 3.57 -11.63
C PRO A 11 -12.52 2.45 -11.46
N LYS A 12 -12.01 1.93 -12.58
CA LYS A 12 -11.01 0.85 -12.62
C LYS A 12 -9.88 1.25 -13.56
N SER A 13 -8.64 1.18 -13.06
CA SER A 13 -7.45 1.37 -13.89
C SER A 13 -7.24 0.17 -14.81
N THR A 14 -6.95 0.45 -16.09
CA THR A 14 -6.60 -0.57 -17.09
C THR A 14 -5.09 -0.68 -17.27
N ARG A 15 -4.31 0.31 -16.82
CA ARG A 15 -2.86 0.33 -16.94
C ARG A 15 -2.21 -0.02 -15.60
N SER A 16 -1.42 -1.08 -15.61
CA SER A 16 -0.64 -1.54 -14.47
C SER A 16 0.83 -1.22 -14.66
N THR A 17 1.54 -0.94 -13.56
CA THR A 17 3.00 -0.87 -13.55
C THR A 17 3.54 -1.37 -12.22
N SER A 18 4.62 -2.15 -12.27
CA SER A 18 5.38 -2.53 -11.07
C SER A 18 6.34 -1.44 -10.62
N ALA A 19 6.65 -0.46 -11.48
CA ALA A 19 7.57 0.62 -11.17
C ALA A 19 6.91 1.63 -10.21
N ILE A 20 7.50 1.76 -9.02
CA ILE A 20 7.10 2.76 -8.04
C ILE A 20 7.86 4.06 -8.35
N LYS A 21 7.13 5.17 -8.47
CA LYS A 21 7.73 6.49 -8.70
C LYS A 21 8.64 6.87 -7.53
N GLU A 22 9.80 7.46 -7.80
CA GLU A 22 10.70 7.95 -6.73
C GLU A 22 10.02 8.97 -5.82
N ALA A 23 9.15 9.83 -6.36
CA ALA A 23 8.36 10.78 -5.57
C ALA A 23 7.43 10.11 -4.53
N ALA A 24 7.09 8.83 -4.71
CA ALA A 24 6.32 8.08 -3.72
C ALA A 24 7.17 7.73 -2.48
N LYS A 25 8.51 7.73 -2.56
CA LYS A 25 9.40 7.44 -1.43
C LYS A 25 9.68 8.73 -0.66
N THR A 26 8.96 8.95 0.44
CA THR A 26 8.97 10.25 1.13
C THR A 26 10.03 10.37 2.21
N ALA A 27 10.30 9.30 2.96
CA ALA A 27 11.22 9.35 4.08
C ALA A 27 11.84 7.98 4.40
N LYS A 28 12.89 7.97 5.21
CA LYS A 28 13.41 6.76 5.86
C LYS A 28 13.35 6.94 7.37
N ARG A 29 12.77 5.97 8.10
CA ARG A 29 12.65 6.00 9.57
C ARG A 29 13.33 4.79 10.19
N LYS A 30 14.00 4.95 11.34
CA LYS A 30 14.45 3.81 12.14
C LYS A 30 13.24 3.26 12.90
N VAL A 31 12.82 2.05 12.57
CA VAL A 31 11.63 1.39 13.15
C VAL A 31 12.08 0.12 13.83
N TYR A 32 11.63 -0.12 15.05
CA TYR A 32 11.83 -1.40 15.72
C TYR A 32 10.81 -2.41 15.20
N TRP A 33 11.30 -3.50 14.61
CA TRP A 33 10.46 -4.59 14.11
C TRP A 33 10.55 -5.77 15.06
N THR A 34 9.45 -6.11 15.72
CA THR A 34 9.37 -7.26 16.63
C THR A 34 9.76 -8.56 15.95
N ASP A 35 9.36 -8.75 14.68
CA ASP A 35 9.71 -9.91 13.86
C ASP A 35 11.23 -10.08 13.66
N LEU A 36 12.00 -8.99 13.77
CA LEU A 36 13.45 -8.98 13.57
C LEU A 36 14.23 -8.76 14.88
N GLY A 37 13.53 -8.45 15.98
CA GLY A 37 14.13 -8.12 17.28
C GLY A 37 15.02 -6.88 17.29
N LYS A 38 14.97 -6.02 16.26
CA LYS A 38 15.92 -4.89 16.10
C LYS A 38 15.32 -3.70 15.36
N GLN A 39 16.01 -2.56 15.46
CA GLN A 39 15.70 -1.39 14.63
C GLN A 39 16.26 -1.55 13.22
N VAL A 40 15.45 -1.22 12.21
CA VAL A 40 15.81 -1.22 10.80
C VAL A 40 15.41 0.10 10.16
N VAL A 41 16.29 0.65 9.30
CA VAL A 41 15.96 1.81 8.46
C VAL A 41 14.91 1.37 7.44
N THR A 42 13.69 1.88 7.61
CA THR A 42 12.50 1.47 6.88
C THR A 42 12.07 2.60 5.95
N GLN A 43 11.78 2.27 4.69
CA GLN A 43 11.26 3.22 3.71
C GLN A 43 9.78 3.54 4.02
N VAL A 44 9.46 4.83 4.01
CA VAL A 44 8.10 5.36 4.08
C VAL A 44 7.67 5.76 2.68
N TYR A 45 6.45 5.39 2.31
CA TYR A 45 5.84 5.71 1.03
C TYR A 45 4.61 6.60 1.20
N ASN A 46 4.40 7.54 0.28
CA ASN A 46 3.12 8.22 0.11
C ASN A 46 2.18 7.31 -0.69
N GLY A 47 1.13 6.81 -0.04
CA GLY A 47 0.13 5.92 -0.62
C GLY A 47 -0.65 6.54 -1.78
N GLU A 48 -0.85 7.87 -1.79
CA GLU A 48 -1.57 8.59 -2.86
C GLU A 48 -0.80 8.57 -4.20
N LEU A 49 0.50 8.23 -4.17
CA LEU A 49 1.34 8.13 -5.36
C LEU A 49 1.57 6.68 -5.82
N LEU A 50 1.06 5.69 -5.06
CA LEU A 50 1.07 4.30 -5.47
C LEU A 50 -0.09 4.03 -6.43
N VAL A 51 0.16 3.20 -7.44
CA VAL A 51 -0.79 2.93 -8.52
C VAL A 51 -0.97 1.45 -8.77
N PHE A 52 -2.04 1.08 -9.48
CA PHE A 52 -2.32 -0.31 -9.87
C PHE A 52 -1.06 -1.05 -10.34
N GLY A 53 -0.78 -2.18 -9.70
CA GLY A 53 0.39 -3.03 -9.98
C GLY A 53 1.59 -2.78 -9.09
N ASN A 54 1.65 -1.66 -8.38
CA ASN A 54 2.70 -1.41 -7.41
C ASN A 54 2.64 -2.46 -6.30
N THR A 55 3.82 -3.00 -5.96
CA THR A 55 3.99 -4.04 -4.95
C THR A 55 5.11 -3.63 -4.00
N LEU A 56 4.85 -3.69 -2.71
CA LEU A 56 5.83 -3.43 -1.65
C LEU A 56 6.04 -4.70 -0.85
N THR A 57 7.30 -5.09 -0.66
CA THR A 57 7.69 -6.15 0.29
C THR A 57 8.17 -5.48 1.57
N GLY A 58 7.64 -5.90 2.72
CA GLY A 58 8.05 -5.34 4.00
C GLY A 58 9.48 -5.73 4.41
N PRO A 59 10.11 -5.01 5.36
CA PRO A 59 9.52 -3.94 6.17
C PRO A 59 9.33 -2.62 5.42
N ALA A 60 8.11 -2.08 5.43
CA ALA A 60 7.77 -0.80 4.83
C ALA A 60 6.62 -0.11 5.58
N ILE A 61 6.53 1.22 5.46
CA ILE A 61 5.38 2.00 5.94
C ILE A 61 4.77 2.72 4.75
N VAL A 62 3.44 2.68 4.62
CA VAL A 62 2.69 3.47 3.64
C VAL A 62 1.80 4.43 4.40
N GLU A 63 2.01 5.73 4.21
CA GLU A 63 1.18 6.79 4.79
C GLU A 63 0.20 7.27 3.72
N THR A 64 -1.09 7.31 4.06
CA THR A 64 -2.13 7.98 3.28
C THR A 64 -2.61 9.20 4.04
N SER A 65 -3.53 9.96 3.46
CA SER A 65 -4.17 11.09 4.13
C SER A 65 -4.87 10.74 5.46
N HIS A 66 -5.37 9.52 5.62
CA HIS A 66 -6.22 9.12 6.77
C HIS A 66 -5.78 7.84 7.48
N THR A 67 -4.86 7.08 6.90
CA THR A 67 -4.45 5.75 7.38
C THR A 67 -2.95 5.55 7.20
N THR A 68 -2.33 4.85 8.13
CA THR A 68 -0.96 4.35 7.98
C THR A 68 -0.99 2.82 7.91
N ILE A 69 -0.46 2.27 6.82
CA ILE A 69 -0.35 0.82 6.61
C ILE A 69 1.07 0.39 6.93
N VAL A 70 1.19 -0.53 7.90
CA VAL A 70 2.47 -1.13 8.29
C VAL A 70 2.60 -2.46 7.55
N VAL A 71 3.61 -2.57 6.68
CA VAL A 71 3.91 -3.80 5.95
C VAL A 71 5.06 -4.48 6.67
N HIS A 72 4.75 -5.50 7.48
CA HIS A 72 5.75 -6.22 8.26
C HIS A 72 6.73 -6.99 7.36
N PRO A 73 7.92 -7.36 7.88
CA PRO A 73 8.78 -8.34 7.23
C PRO A 73 7.98 -9.55 6.72
N GLN A 74 8.33 -10.04 5.53
CA GLN A 74 7.66 -11.15 4.82
C GLN A 74 6.21 -10.88 4.35
N GLN A 75 5.59 -9.77 4.75
CA GLN A 75 4.32 -9.35 4.16
C GLN A 75 4.53 -8.65 2.83
N LYS A 76 3.46 -8.59 2.05
CA LYS A 76 3.43 -7.90 0.76
C LYS A 76 2.17 -7.06 0.63
N LEU A 77 2.34 -5.78 0.29
CA LEU A 77 1.24 -4.88 -0.06
C LEU A 77 1.14 -4.77 -1.59
N ILE A 78 -0.06 -4.89 -2.14
CA ILE A 78 -0.33 -4.78 -3.57
C ILE A 78 -1.42 -3.73 -3.79
N VAL A 79 -1.25 -2.87 -4.78
CA VAL A 79 -2.32 -1.97 -5.23
C VAL A 79 -3.10 -2.62 -6.36
N ASP A 80 -4.39 -2.85 -6.16
CA ASP A 80 -5.26 -3.46 -7.17
C ASP A 80 -5.71 -2.45 -8.25
N ALA A 81 -6.54 -2.90 -9.19
CA ALA A 81 -7.02 -2.07 -10.28
C ALA A 81 -8.02 -0.98 -9.85
N TYR A 82 -8.59 -1.08 -8.66
CA TYR A 82 -9.52 -0.10 -8.09
C TYR A 82 -8.82 0.89 -7.15
N GLY A 83 -7.51 0.72 -6.93
CA GLY A 83 -6.73 1.53 -6.00
C GLY A 83 -6.82 1.03 -4.55
N ASN A 84 -7.37 -0.15 -4.31
CA ASN A 84 -7.36 -0.76 -2.98
C ASN A 84 -5.95 -1.26 -2.65
N PHE A 85 -5.63 -1.24 -1.35
CA PHE A 85 -4.43 -1.86 -0.82
C PHE A 85 -4.75 -3.27 -0.31
N GLU A 86 -4.23 -4.29 -1.00
CA GLU A 86 -4.29 -5.69 -0.56
C GLU A 86 -3.04 -6.05 0.23
N LEU A 87 -3.18 -6.25 1.55
CA LEU A 87 -2.09 -6.73 2.40
C LEU A 87 -2.13 -8.26 2.49
N LYS A 88 -1.10 -8.91 1.96
CA LYS A 88 -0.87 -10.35 2.09
C LYS A 88 -0.01 -10.61 3.31
N LEU A 89 -0.57 -11.37 4.25
CA LEU A 89 0.13 -11.82 5.44
C LEU A 89 1.21 -12.86 5.04
N GLY A 90 2.37 -12.81 5.70
CA GLY A 90 3.37 -13.87 5.61
C GLY A 90 2.82 -15.18 6.17
N ARG A 91 3.43 -16.31 5.78
CA ARG A 91 3.14 -17.61 6.41
C ARG A 91 3.91 -17.77 7.71
#